data_AF-A0A158BJP3-F1
#
_entry.id   AF-A0A158BJP3-F1
#
_cell.length_a   1.000
_cell.length_b   1.000
_cell.length_c   1.000
_cell.angle_alpha   90.00
_cell.angle_beta   90.00
_cell.angle_gamma   90.00
#
_symmetry.space_group_name_H-M   'P 1'
#
loop_
_entity.id
_entity.type
_entity.pdbx_description
1 polymer ?
#
loop_
_entity_poly.entity_id
_entity_poly.type
_entity_poly.pdbx_seq_one_letter_code
_entity_poly.pdbx_strand_id
1 'polypeptide(L)'
;MSMYEDFNAVKGEQALKDFLHAYGFQEIPAAAKWNLGEYEMTYQGTTSRVGYRWHDPSQAFSVQRDIHKAQLWSVGAAGTVQVHGNVEFDEDA
;
A
#
# COMPACT_ATOMS: atom_id res chain seq x y z
N MET A 1 -15.29 -6.40 -9.93
CA MET A 1 -13.90 -6.69 -9.53
C MET A 1 -13.81 -6.63 -8.02
N SER A 2 -12.97 -7.45 -7.42
CA SER A 2 -12.72 -7.40 -5.97
C SER A 2 -11.65 -6.33 -5.66
N MET A 3 -11.68 -5.76 -4.46
CA MET A 3 -10.68 -4.77 -4.00
C MET A 3 -9.23 -5.24 -4.22
N TYR A 4 -8.98 -6.54 -4.10
CA TYR A 4 -7.65 -7.11 -4.29
C TYR A 4 -7.20 -7.12 -5.77
N GLU A 5 -8.13 -7.35 -6.70
CA GLU A 5 -7.85 -7.25 -8.13
C GLU A 5 -7.54 -5.80 -8.52
N ASP A 6 -8.34 -4.86 -8.01
CA ASP A 6 -8.17 -3.43 -8.28
C ASP A 6 -6.86 -2.91 -7.67
N PHE A 7 -6.47 -3.40 -6.49
CA PHE A 7 -5.17 -3.12 -5.90
C PHE A 7 -4.02 -3.64 -6.76
N ASN A 8 -4.09 -4.87 -7.26
CA ASN A 8 -3.04 -5.46 -8.10
C ASN A 8 -2.90 -4.74 -9.48
N ALA A 9 -3.93 -4.00 -9.89
CA ALA A 9 -3.92 -3.18 -11.09
C ALA A 9 -3.28 -1.79 -10.89
N VAL A 10 -2.96 -1.39 -9.64
CA VAL A 10 -2.33 -0.10 -9.35
C VAL A 10 -0.96 -0.01 -10.02
N LYS A 11 -0.79 1.04 -10.85
CA LYS A 11 0.45 1.43 -11.52
C LYS A 11 0.65 2.93 -11.31
N GLY A 12 1.63 3.29 -10.50
CA GLY A 12 1.94 4.68 -10.19
C GLY A 12 1.23 5.20 -8.93
N GLU A 13 1.73 6.32 -8.42
CA GLU A 13 1.23 6.93 -7.19
C GLU A 13 -0.20 7.46 -7.32
N GLN A 14 -0.54 8.03 -8.48
CA GLN A 14 -1.88 8.55 -8.72
C GLN A 14 -2.93 7.43 -8.66
N ALA A 15 -2.65 6.28 -9.30
CA ALA A 15 -3.53 5.13 -9.25
C ALA A 15 -3.70 4.58 -7.83
N LEU A 16 -2.65 4.64 -7.00
CA LEU A 16 -2.73 4.27 -5.59
C LEU A 16 -3.66 5.22 -4.83
N LYS A 17 -3.51 6.55 -5.03
CA LYS A 17 -4.36 7.56 -4.40
C LYS A 17 -5.83 7.39 -4.81
N ASP A 18 -6.08 7.14 -6.09
CA ASP A 18 -7.43 6.90 -6.61
C ASP A 18 -8.04 5.63 -6.00
N PHE A 19 -7.25 4.55 -5.88
CA PHE A 19 -7.65 3.32 -5.19
C PHE A 19 -8.02 3.59 -3.72
N LEU A 20 -7.15 4.26 -2.97
CA LEU A 20 -7.37 4.56 -1.55
C LEU A 20 -8.66 5.38 -1.36
N HIS A 21 -8.86 6.39 -2.21
CA HIS A 21 -10.06 7.23 -2.17
C HIS A 21 -11.33 6.45 -2.57
N ALA A 22 -11.27 5.62 -3.62
CA ALA A 22 -12.42 4.84 -4.10
C ALA A 22 -12.95 3.86 -3.04
N TYR A 23 -12.05 3.29 -2.22
CA TYR A 23 -12.42 2.37 -1.14
C TYR A 23 -12.56 3.06 0.23
N GLY A 24 -12.32 4.36 0.34
CA GLY A 24 -12.49 5.11 1.58
C GLY A 24 -11.43 4.83 2.64
N PHE A 25 -10.22 4.43 2.22
CA PHE A 25 -9.07 4.35 3.13
C PHE A 25 -8.76 5.71 3.74
N GLN A 26 -8.48 5.72 5.04
CA GLN A 26 -8.09 6.90 5.79
C GLN A 26 -6.61 6.80 6.13
N GLU A 27 -5.90 7.91 6.07
CA GLU A 27 -4.50 7.97 6.49
C GLU A 27 -4.39 7.77 8.01
N ILE A 28 -3.42 6.96 8.44
CA ILE A 28 -3.12 6.68 9.84
C ILE A 28 -1.63 6.93 10.11
N PRO A 29 -1.22 7.08 11.38
CA PRO A 29 0.20 7.17 11.72
C PRO A 29 0.97 5.97 11.18
N ALA A 30 1.90 6.24 10.27
CA ALA A 30 2.62 5.20 9.56
C ALA A 30 3.68 4.53 10.44
N ALA A 31 3.72 3.20 10.41
CA ALA A 31 4.83 2.47 11.01
C ALA A 31 6.16 2.83 10.33
N ALA A 32 7.29 2.71 11.03
CA ALA A 32 8.62 3.10 10.52
C ALA A 32 9.01 2.45 9.18
N LYS A 33 8.45 1.27 8.85
CA LYS A 33 8.67 0.60 7.56
C LYS A 33 7.93 1.25 6.37
N TRP A 34 6.88 2.02 6.64
CA TRP A 34 5.98 2.65 5.66
C TRP A 34 6.26 4.15 5.59
N ASN A 35 7.44 4.50 5.10
CA ASN A 35 7.95 5.87 5.14
C ASN A 35 7.26 6.85 4.19
N LEU A 36 6.40 6.37 3.28
CA LEU A 36 5.59 7.23 2.43
C LEU A 36 4.15 7.40 2.97
N GLY A 37 3.61 6.40 3.66
CA GLY A 37 2.30 6.50 4.28
C GLY A 37 1.72 5.15 4.70
N GLU A 38 0.79 5.16 5.63
CA GLU A 38 -0.03 4.00 5.98
C GLU A 38 -1.50 4.44 6.02
N TYR A 39 -2.36 3.58 5.50
CA TYR A 39 -3.78 3.85 5.37
C TYR A 39 -4.59 2.68 5.89
N GLU A 40 -5.76 2.96 6.45
CA GLU A 40 -6.64 1.97 7.06
C GLU A 40 -8.09 2.16 6.60
N MET A 41 -8.78 1.05 6.39
CA MET A 41 -10.22 0.99 6.16
C MET A 41 -10.78 -0.14 7.02
N THR A 42 -11.86 0.11 7.76
CA THR A 42 -12.58 -0.94 8.48
C THR A 42 -13.93 -1.17 7.82
N TYR A 43 -14.17 -2.39 7.37
CA TYR A 43 -15.42 -2.80 6.74
C TYR A 43 -15.90 -4.13 7.30
N GLN A 44 -17.15 -4.18 7.79
CA GLN A 44 -17.79 -5.38 8.34
C GLN A 44 -16.93 -6.15 9.38
N GLY A 45 -16.23 -5.42 10.26
CA GLY A 45 -15.38 -6.01 11.30
C GLY A 45 -14.03 -6.54 10.80
N THR A 46 -13.70 -6.34 9.53
CA THR A 46 -12.37 -6.60 8.98
C THR A 46 -11.65 -5.27 8.76
N THR A 47 -10.46 -5.13 9.33
CA THR A 47 -9.61 -3.96 9.09
C THR A 47 -8.66 -4.28 7.96
N SER A 48 -8.74 -3.55 6.87
CA SER A 48 -7.78 -3.60 5.76
C SER A 48 -6.83 -2.42 5.88
N ARG A 49 -5.57 -2.64 5.53
CA ARG A 49 -4.52 -1.63 5.57
C ARG A 49 -3.69 -1.64 4.31
N VAL A 50 -3.26 -0.46 3.92
CA VAL A 50 -2.32 -0.25 2.83
C VAL A 50 -1.11 0.47 3.39
N GLY A 51 0.07 -0.11 3.17
CA GLY A 51 1.34 0.47 3.57
C GLY A 51 2.12 0.85 2.33
N TYR A 52 2.65 2.06 2.32
CA TYR A 52 3.32 2.68 1.19
C TYR A 52 4.75 3.08 1.59
N ARG A 53 5.73 2.70 0.77
CA ARG A 53 7.15 2.96 1.03
C ARG A 53 7.99 3.01 -0.24
N TRP A 54 9.18 3.56 -0.10
CA TRP A 54 10.28 3.30 -1.04
C TRP A 54 10.75 1.84 -0.95
N HIS A 55 11.18 1.26 -2.06
CA HIS A 55 11.68 -0.12 -2.11
C HIS A 55 12.85 -0.33 -1.14
N ASP A 56 13.85 0.55 -1.16
CA ASP A 56 14.96 0.61 -0.19
C ASP A 56 15.86 1.85 -0.42
N PRO A 57 16.12 2.68 0.61
CA PRO A 57 17.15 3.73 0.55
C PRO A 57 18.61 3.21 0.62
N SER A 58 18.86 1.92 0.87
CA SER A 58 20.23 1.34 0.87
C SER A 58 20.90 1.33 -0.52
N GLN A 59 20.13 1.64 -1.57
CA GLN A 59 20.62 1.86 -2.92
C GLN A 59 21.16 3.29 -3.17
N ALA A 60 21.62 4.01 -2.14
CA ALA A 60 22.18 5.36 -2.24
C ALA A 60 23.32 5.55 -3.28
N PHE A 61 23.82 4.46 -3.89
CA PHE A 61 24.85 4.48 -4.95
C PHE A 61 24.47 3.70 -6.22
N SER A 62 23.22 3.27 -6.35
CA SER A 62 22.75 2.53 -7.52
C SER A 62 21.94 3.47 -8.41
N VAL A 63 22.22 3.49 -9.71
CA VAL A 63 21.52 4.29 -10.75
C VAL A 63 20.08 3.76 -10.99
N GLN A 64 19.49 3.06 -10.02
CA GLN A 64 18.15 2.50 -10.13
C GLN A 64 17.12 3.58 -9.81
N ARG A 65 16.08 3.64 -10.64
CA ARG A 65 14.92 4.52 -10.44
C ARG A 65 14.33 4.30 -9.06
N ASP A 66 13.81 5.36 -8.47
CA ASP A 66 13.12 5.27 -7.20
C ASP A 66 11.83 4.43 -7.36
N ILE A 67 11.90 3.18 -6.90
CA ILE A 67 10.78 2.24 -6.97
C ILE A 67 9.91 2.39 -5.73
N HIS A 68 8.65 2.69 -5.96
CA HIS A 68 7.60 2.71 -4.96
C HIS A 68 7.01 1.32 -4.72
N LYS A 69 6.70 1.01 -3.46
CA LYS A 69 6.03 -0.24 -3.05
C LYS A 69 4.81 0.04 -2.21
N ALA A 70 3.68 -0.54 -2.60
CA ALA A 70 2.49 -0.61 -1.77
C ALA A 70 2.14 -2.06 -1.44
N GLN A 71 1.72 -2.31 -0.20
CA GLN A 71 1.25 -3.61 0.27
C GLN A 71 -0.15 -3.47 0.85
N LEU A 72 -1.05 -4.37 0.47
CA LEU A 72 -2.40 -4.48 1.03
C LEU A 72 -2.48 -5.73 1.92
N TRP A 73 -2.93 -5.55 3.16
CA TRP A 73 -3.19 -6.64 4.09
C TRP A 73 -4.47 -6.41 4.88
N SER A 74 -5.01 -7.45 5.49
CA SER A 74 -6.09 -7.35 6.46
C SER A 74 -5.65 -7.85 7.83
N VAL A 75 -6.28 -7.30 8.86
CA VAL A 75 -6.16 -7.70 10.26
C VAL A 75 -7.52 -8.26 10.69
N GLY A 76 -7.56 -9.56 10.96
CA GLY A 76 -8.75 -10.24 11.45
C GLY A 76 -8.98 -10.00 12.95
N ALA A 77 -10.14 -10.41 13.45
CA ALA A 77 -10.57 -10.20 14.84
C ALA A 77 -9.60 -10.75 15.92
N ALA A 78 -8.79 -11.76 15.59
CA ALA A 78 -7.76 -12.33 16.47
C ALA A 78 -6.38 -11.68 16.31
N GLY A 79 -6.28 -10.55 15.58
CA GLY A 79 -5.00 -9.92 15.22
C GLY A 79 -4.25 -10.65 14.09
N THR A 80 -4.88 -11.62 13.43
CA THR A 80 -4.29 -12.36 12.31
C THR A 80 -4.08 -11.43 11.12
N VAL A 81 -2.83 -11.27 10.71
CA VAL A 81 -2.46 -10.49 9.52
C VAL A 81 -2.46 -11.40 8.30
N GLN A 82 -3.17 -11.00 7.25
CA GLN A 82 -3.17 -11.68 5.95
C GLN A 82 -2.80 -10.68 4.85
N VAL A 83 -1.72 -10.96 4.12
CA VAL A 83 -1.32 -10.14 2.96
C VAL A 83 -2.11 -10.58 1.74
N HIS A 84 -2.65 -9.62 1.00
CA HIS A 84 -3.49 -9.87 -0.19
C HIS A 84 -2.82 -9.45 -1.49
N GLY A 85 -1.90 -8.48 -1.44
CA GLY A 85 -1.21 -8.00 -2.63
C GLY A 85 0.01 -7.15 -2.30
N ASN A 86 0.96 -7.16 -3.23
CA ASN A 86 2.09 -6.24 -3.26
C ASN A 86 2.19 -5.69 -4.68
N VAL A 87 2.25 -4.37 -4.80
CA VAL A 87 2.50 -3.70 -6.08
C VAL A 87 3.76 -2.88 -5.98
N GLU A 88 4.47 -2.85 -7.10
CA GLU A 88 5.69 -2.09 -7.29
C GLU A 88 5.52 -1.26 -8.55
N PHE A 89 5.87 0.01 -8.48
CA PHE A 89 5.76 0.95 -9.59
C PHE A 89 6.86 1.99 -9.51
N ASP A 90 7.24 2.56 -10.67
CA ASP A 90 8.18 3.69 -10.72
C ASP A 90 7.47 4.96 -10.23
N GLU A 91 8.22 5.89 -9.61
CA GLU A 91 7.69 7.21 -9.23
C GLU A 91 7.13 7.99 -10.44
N ASP A 92 7.75 7.85 -11.61
CA ASP A 92 7.43 8.57 -12.85
C ASP A 92 6.31 7.92 -13.73
N ALA A 93 5.68 6.84 -13.26
CA ALA A 93 4.75 6.03 -14.06
C ALA A 93 3.30 6.56 -14.11
#